data_AF-A0A379TA78-F1
#
_entry.id   AF-A0A379TA78-F1
#
_cell.length_a   1.000
_cell.length_b   1.000
_cell.length_c   1.000
_cell.angle_alpha   90.00
_cell.angle_beta   90.00
_cell.angle_gamma   90.00
#
_symmetry.space_group_name_H-M   'P 1'
#
loop_
_entity.id
_entity.type
_entity.pdbx_description
1 polymer ?
#
loop_
_entity_poly.entity_id
_entity_poly.type
_entity_poly.pdbx_seq_one_letter_code
_entity_poly.pdbx_strand_id
1 'polypeptide(L)'
;MADVHDKATRSKNMRAIATRDTAIEKRLASLLTSQGITFHTQDATLPGKPDFVVNDYDCVIFTHGCFWHHHHCYLFNVPATRTAFWLEKNR
;
A
#
# COMPACT_ATOMS: atom_id res chain seq x y z
N MET A 1 -6.94 -14.62 16.71
CA MET A 1 -7.19 -13.52 17.68
C MET A 1 -8.39 -12.73 17.20
N ALA A 2 -9.37 -12.48 18.08
CA ALA A 2 -10.54 -11.66 17.72
C ALA A 2 -10.15 -10.21 17.43
N ASP A 3 -11.00 -9.45 16.73
CA ASP A 3 -10.76 -8.03 16.47
C ASP A 3 -10.64 -7.27 17.80
N VAL A 4 -9.59 -6.47 17.95
CA VAL A 4 -9.34 -5.66 19.15
C VAL A 4 -10.19 -4.39 19.21
N HIS A 5 -10.95 -4.12 18.15
CA HIS A 5 -11.85 -2.97 18.02
C HIS A 5 -13.31 -3.40 17.90
N ASP A 6 -14.21 -2.55 18.39
CA ASP A 6 -15.62 -2.66 18.05
C ASP A 6 -15.87 -2.38 16.56
N LYS A 7 -17.08 -2.70 16.08
CA LYS A 7 -17.47 -2.55 14.67
C LYS A 7 -17.34 -1.11 14.16
N ALA A 8 -17.75 -0.11 14.94
CA ALA A 8 -17.73 1.29 14.53
C ALA A 8 -16.30 1.82 14.43
N THR A 9 -15.46 1.49 15.40
CA THR A 9 -14.03 1.80 15.44
C THR A 9 -13.29 1.12 14.29
N ARG A 10 -13.53 -0.18 14.04
CA ARG A 10 -12.97 -0.89 12.88
C ARG A 10 -13.39 -0.21 11.58
N SER A 11 -14.66 0.10 11.39
CA SER A 11 -15.12 0.80 10.18
C SER A 11 -14.48 2.18 10.02
N LYS A 12 -14.27 2.94 11.11
CA LYS A 12 -13.53 4.21 11.08
C LYS A 12 -12.08 3.99 10.63
N ASN A 13 -11.38 3.01 11.21
CA ASN A 13 -9.99 2.71 10.86
C ASN A 13 -9.87 2.34 9.39
N MET A 14 -10.74 1.48 8.86
CA MET A 14 -10.70 1.08 7.45
C MET A 14 -10.95 2.26 6.49
N ARG A 15 -11.83 3.21 6.85
CA ARG A 15 -12.08 4.42 6.04
C ARG A 15 -10.92 5.41 6.04
N ALA A 16 -10.07 5.39 7.07
CA ALA A 16 -8.92 6.29 7.16
C ALA A 16 -7.74 5.83 6.29
N ILE A 17 -7.79 4.61 5.75
CA ILE A 17 -6.73 4.05 4.91
C ILE A 17 -6.83 4.70 3.52
N ALA A 18 -5.87 5.58 3.22
CA ALA A 18 -5.78 6.26 1.94
C ALA A 18 -5.37 5.30 0.82
N THR A 19 -5.80 5.61 -0.40
CA THR A 19 -5.47 4.84 -1.62
C THR A 19 -4.25 5.39 -2.38
N ARG A 20 -3.66 6.48 -1.87
CA ARG A 20 -2.44 7.15 -2.34
C ARG A 20 -1.91 8.03 -1.22
N ASP A 21 -0.67 8.50 -1.35
CA ASP A 21 0.01 9.33 -0.35
C ASP A 21 0.04 8.69 1.04
N THR A 22 0.12 7.36 1.06
CA THR A 22 0.26 6.56 2.27
C THR A 22 1.60 6.87 2.96
N ALA A 23 1.77 6.40 4.20
CA ALA A 23 2.99 6.65 4.97
C ALA A 23 4.26 6.13 4.25
N ILE A 24 4.17 4.97 3.58
CA ILE A 24 5.30 4.38 2.86
C ILE A 24 5.60 5.13 1.55
N GLU A 25 4.56 5.58 0.82
CA GLU A 25 4.72 6.43 -0.37
C GLU A 25 5.39 7.75 0.00
N LYS A 26 4.90 8.46 1.03
CA LYS A 26 5.50 9.73 1.48
C LYS A 26 6.96 9.58 1.87
N ARG A 27 7.29 8.48 2.56
CA ARG A 27 8.68 8.19 2.94
C ARG A 27 9.55 7.96 1.70
N LEU A 28 9.09 7.16 0.75
CA LEU A 28 9.85 6.89 -0.47
C LEU A 28 9.99 8.14 -1.35
N ALA A 29 8.92 8.93 -1.50
CA ALA A 29 8.94 10.21 -2.19
C ALA A 29 10.03 11.13 -1.61
N SER A 30 10.08 11.27 -0.27
CA SER A 30 11.12 12.05 0.39
C SER A 30 12.53 11.52 0.13
N LEU A 31 12.71 10.19 0.06
CA LEU A 31 14.00 9.58 -0.25
C LEU A 31 14.41 9.86 -1.70
N LEU A 32 13.51 9.66 -2.66
CA LEU A 32 13.76 9.96 -4.08
C LEU A 32 14.12 11.43 -4.29
N THR A 33 13.37 12.36 -3.69
CA THR A 33 13.68 13.79 -3.73
C THR A 33 15.03 14.10 -3.10
N SER A 34 15.39 13.47 -1.98
CA SER A 34 16.70 13.68 -1.32
C SER A 34 17.89 13.23 -2.17
N GLN A 35 17.65 12.30 -3.10
CA GLN A 35 18.65 11.81 -4.05
C GLN A 35 18.64 12.60 -5.37
N GLY A 36 17.83 13.65 -5.50
CA GLY A 36 17.72 14.44 -6.73
C GLY A 36 17.03 13.71 -7.88
N ILE A 37 16.26 12.65 -7.59
CA ILE A 37 15.55 11.87 -8.61
C ILE A 37 14.20 12.55 -8.88
N THR A 38 13.95 12.88 -10.16
CA THR A 38 12.66 13.39 -10.62
C THR A 38 11.72 12.22 -10.90
N PHE A 39 10.47 12.32 -10.45
CA PHE A 39 9.48 11.27 -10.64
C PHE A 39 8.07 11.84 -10.82
N HIS A 40 7.22 11.08 -11.49
CA HIS A 40 5.77 11.27 -11.50
C HIS A 40 5.12 10.26 -10.56
N THR A 41 3.91 10.54 -10.08
CA THR A 41 3.17 9.64 -9.19
C THR A 41 1.83 9.25 -9.76
N GLN A 42 1.36 8.04 -9.42
CA GLN A 42 0.00 7.58 -9.68
C GLN A 42 -0.40 7.64 -11.16
N ASP A 43 0.50 7.25 -12.07
CA ASP A 43 0.27 7.32 -13.51
C ASP A 43 -0.76 6.27 -13.96
N ALA A 44 -1.98 6.72 -14.24
CA ALA A 44 -3.09 5.87 -14.66
C ALA A 44 -3.00 5.36 -16.10
N THR A 45 -2.02 5.84 -16.89
CA THR A 45 -1.80 5.37 -18.25
C THR A 45 -1.01 4.05 -18.31
N LEU A 46 -0.32 3.70 -17.21
CA LEU A 46 0.48 2.49 -17.10
C LEU A 46 -0.25 1.35 -16.35
N PRO A 47 0.00 0.08 -16.69
CA PRO A 47 -0.57 -1.06 -16.00
C PRO A 47 -0.29 -1.03 -14.49
N GLY A 48 -1.33 -1.32 -13.70
CA GLY A 48 -1.21 -1.33 -12.24
C GLY A 48 -1.16 0.06 -11.59
N LYS A 49 -1.12 1.16 -12.36
CA LYS A 49 -1.01 2.54 -11.90
C LYS A 49 0.16 2.71 -10.90
N PRO A 50 1.41 2.74 -11.37
CA PRO A 50 2.60 2.80 -10.53
C PRO A 50 2.56 3.96 -9.53
N ASP A 51 3.07 3.71 -8.32
CA ASP A 51 3.16 4.75 -7.30
C ASP A 51 4.16 5.84 -7.70
N PHE A 52 5.27 5.42 -8.31
CA PHE A 52 6.31 6.29 -8.85
C PHE A 52 6.74 5.85 -10.25
N VAL A 53 6.90 6.81 -11.15
CA VAL A 53 7.45 6.64 -12.50
C VAL A 53 8.68 7.53 -12.62
N VAL A 54 9.82 6.93 -12.98
CA VAL A 54 11.12 7.61 -13.08
C VAL A 54 11.61 7.55 -14.51
N ASN A 55 11.25 8.57 -15.30
CA ASN A 55 11.51 8.60 -16.75
C ASN A 55 13.00 8.57 -17.09
N ASP A 56 13.84 9.23 -16.30
CA ASP A 56 15.30 9.31 -16.53
C ASP A 56 15.98 7.93 -16.54
N TYR A 57 15.35 6.93 -15.91
CA TYR A 57 15.85 5.56 -15.79
C TYR A 57 14.93 4.52 -16.43
N ASP A 58 13.89 4.96 -17.14
CA ASP A 58 12.86 4.09 -17.74
C ASP A 58 12.36 2.99 -16.77
N CYS A 59 12.05 3.39 -15.53
CA CYS A 59 11.62 2.46 -14.51
C CYS A 59 10.44 2.96 -13.69
N VAL A 60 9.74 2.02 -13.06
CA VAL A 60 8.60 2.26 -12.20
C VAL A 60 8.82 1.62 -10.83
N ILE A 61 8.23 2.20 -9.79
CA ILE A 61 8.35 1.71 -8.42
C ILE A 61 6.96 1.60 -7.81
N PHE A 62 6.69 0.45 -7.19
CA PHE A 62 5.51 0.19 -6.38
C PHE A 62 5.89 0.08 -4.90
N THR A 63 5.07 0.68 -4.04
CA THR A 63 5.20 0.65 -2.59
C THR A 63 4.13 -0.24 -1.98
N HIS A 64 4.44 -1.52 -1.86
CA HIS A 64 3.47 -2.51 -1.39
C HIS A 64 3.38 -2.56 0.14
N GLY A 65 2.22 -2.20 0.68
CA GLY A 65 1.88 -2.49 2.08
C GLY A 65 1.81 -4.00 2.31
N CYS A 66 2.56 -4.52 3.29
CA CYS A 66 2.71 -5.96 3.48
C CYS A 66 1.39 -6.71 3.70
N PHE A 67 0.43 -6.10 4.39
CA PHE A 67 -0.92 -6.68 4.58
C PHE A 67 -1.70 -6.79 3.26
N TRP A 68 -1.69 -5.72 2.47
CA TRP A 68 -2.54 -5.58 1.28
C TRP A 68 -2.04 -6.38 0.08
N HIS A 69 -0.73 -6.60 0.00
CA HIS A 69 -0.08 -7.35 -1.07
C HIS A 69 0.45 -8.71 -0.61
N HIS A 70 -0.09 -9.26 0.48
CA HIS A 70 0.22 -10.61 0.97
C HIS A 70 1.72 -10.93 1.05
N HIS A 71 2.52 -10.01 1.58
CA HIS A 71 3.97 -10.22 1.68
C HIS A 71 4.28 -11.28 2.76
N HIS A 72 5.14 -12.25 2.45
CA HIS A 72 5.55 -13.31 3.38
C HIS A 72 6.56 -12.81 4.44
N CYS A 73 6.19 -11.79 5.21
CA CYS A 73 6.97 -11.27 6.33
C CYS A 73 6.12 -11.17 7.60
N TYR A 74 6.76 -10.84 8.73
CA TYR A 74 6.15 -10.78 10.05
C TYR A 74 4.96 -9.79 10.19
N LEU A 75 4.83 -8.84 9.26
CA LEU A 75 3.75 -7.85 9.28
C LEU A 75 2.44 -8.41 8.70
N PHE A 76 2.50 -9.47 7.91
CA PHE A 76 1.30 -10.10 7.38
C PHE A 76 0.77 -11.13 8.38
N ASN A 77 -0.49 -10.95 8.77
CA ASN A 77 -1.23 -11.93 9.56
C ASN A 77 -2.61 -12.11 8.93
N VAL A 78 -2.97 -13.37 8.69
CA VAL A 78 -4.31 -13.70 8.17
C VAL A 78 -5.37 -13.28 9.18
N PRO A 79 -6.32 -12.40 8.83
CA PRO A 79 -7.37 -11.99 9.75
C PRO A 79 -8.22 -13.21 10.17
N ALA A 80 -8.43 -13.39 11.47
CA ALA A 80 -9.30 -14.44 12.00
C ALA A 80 -10.79 -14.15 11.77
N THR A 81 -11.14 -12.88 11.55
CA THR A 81 -12.49 -12.44 11.21
C THR A 81 -12.64 -12.37 9.70
N ARG A 82 -13.67 -13.05 9.15
CA ARG A 82 -13.93 -13.12 7.69
C ARG A 82 -12.72 -13.59 6.89
N THR A 83 -12.04 -14.63 7.37
CA THR A 83 -10.78 -15.15 6.78
C THR A 83 -10.90 -15.41 5.27
N ALA A 84 -11.93 -16.13 4.83
CA ALA A 84 -12.12 -16.44 3.41
C ALA A 84 -12.23 -15.19 2.53
N PHE A 85 -12.90 -14.14 3.00
CA PHE A 85 -13.00 -12.87 2.28
C PHE A 85 -11.64 -12.18 2.13
N TRP A 86 -10.82 -12.19 3.18
CA TRP A 86 -9.50 -11.53 3.14
C TRP A 86 -8.48 -12.29 2.31
N LEU A 87 -8.52 -13.63 2.36
CA LEU A 87 -7.66 -14.46 1.52
C LEU A 87 -7.97 -14.29 0.04
N GLU A 88 -9.26 -14.22 -0.33
CA GLU A 88 -9.66 -13.97 -1.72
C GLU A 88 -9.34 -12.53 -2.15
N LYS A 89 -9.55 -11.55 -1.27
CA LYS A 89 -9.31 -10.13 -1.59
C LYS A 89 -7.84 -9.77 -1.78
N ASN A 90 -6.96 -10.40 -1.01
CA ASN A 90 -5.52 -10.14 -1.04
C ASN A 90 -4.78 -11.08 -2.01
N ARG A 91 -5.51 -11.91 -2.76
CA ARG A 91 -4.97 -12.75 -3.82
C ARG A 91 -4.64 -11.90 -5.05
#